data_AF-A0A955RH95-F1
#
_entry.id   AF-A0A955RH95-F1
#
_cell.length_a   1.000
_cell.length_b   1.000
_cell.length_c   1.000
_cell.angle_alpha   90.00
_cell.angle_beta   90.00
_cell.angle_gamma   90.00
#
_symmetry.space_group_name_H-M   'P 1'
#
loop_
_entity.id
_entity.type
_entity.pdbx_description
1 polymer ?
#
loop_
_entity_poly.entity_id
_entity_poly.type
_entity_poly.pdbx_seq_one_letter_code
_entity_poly.pdbx_strand_id
1 'polypeptide(L)'
;MFIRQIAVLLGLGIMLLLLGFYFVSVTSPFDNAKLQEYIEKNEIAQTDDENLNNIISELIQENKSIYYFSNNAFIAFIIFTLVITCFAAVGHLFIDKLFFREFYETASIYIALRRGLLIALSFFAAIYLSLSGSPTLEIIFSVAIIIAIELLFTIFLQEPLSKLFVTHHKKIAETPSALDSAVS
;
A
#
# COMPACT_ATOMS: atom_id res chain seq x y z
N MET A 1 -22.94 9.76 0.37
CA MET A 1 -22.01 8.83 1.04
C MET A 1 -20.61 8.85 0.41
N PHE A 2 -20.49 8.78 -0.92
CA PHE A 2 -19.22 8.83 -1.67
C PHE A 2 -18.25 9.96 -1.27
N ILE A 3 -18.72 11.22 -1.24
CA ILE A 3 -17.85 12.38 -0.91
C ILE A 3 -17.26 12.24 0.50
N ARG A 4 -18.02 11.69 1.45
CA ARG A 4 -17.54 11.43 2.81
C ARG A 4 -16.42 10.38 2.82
N GLN A 5 -16.57 9.31 2.04
CA GLN A 5 -15.54 8.25 1.94
C GLN A 5 -14.24 8.80 1.35
N ILE A 6 -14.34 9.58 0.27
CA ILE A 6 -13.17 10.26 -0.31
C ILE A 6 -12.53 11.21 0.69
N ALA A 7 -13.31 12.06 1.36
CA ALA A 7 -12.77 13.02 2.31
C ALA A 7 -12.04 12.32 3.47
N VAL A 8 -12.59 11.22 3.98
CA VAL A 8 -11.95 10.41 5.04
C VAL A 8 -10.65 9.80 4.55
N LEU A 9 -10.65 9.13 3.39
CA LEU A 9 -9.43 8.49 2.86
C LEU A 9 -8.36 9.51 2.48
N LEU A 10 -8.76 10.65 1.90
CA LEU A 10 -7.86 11.74 1.55
C LEU A 10 -7.26 12.38 2.81
N GLY A 11 -8.08 12.68 3.81
CA GLY A 11 -7.63 13.21 5.09
C GLY A 11 -6.67 12.26 5.80
N LEU A 12 -7.00 10.96 5.83
CA LEU A 12 -6.12 9.92 6.38
C LEU A 12 -4.82 9.81 5.60
N GLY A 13 -4.86 9.83 4.27
CA GLY A 13 -3.68 9.78 3.41
C GLY A 13 -2.75 10.98 3.62
N ILE A 14 -3.29 12.19 3.72
CA ILE A 14 -2.51 13.41 4.03
C ILE A 14 -1.90 13.32 5.42
N MET A 15 -2.68 12.90 6.44
CA MET A 15 -2.18 12.74 7.80
C MET A 15 -1.02 11.74 7.86
N LEU A 16 -1.16 10.58 7.20
CA LEU A 16 -0.13 9.56 7.12
C LEU A 16 1.09 10.04 6.33
N LEU A 17 0.90 10.83 5.28
CA LEU A 17 1.99 11.40 4.49
C LEU A 17 2.83 12.36 5.35
N LEU A 18 2.17 13.26 6.08
CA LEU A 18 2.84 14.17 7.02
C LEU A 18 3.56 13.40 8.12
N LEU A 19 2.92 12.36 8.68
CA LEU A 19 3.54 11.48 9.67
C LEU A 19 4.77 10.75 9.11
N GLY A 20 4.70 10.25 7.87
CA GLY A 20 5.81 9.58 7.19
C GLY A 20 6.99 10.51 6.94
N PHE A 21 6.72 11.73 6.46
CA PHE A 21 7.75 12.75 6.29
C PHE A 21 8.38 13.14 7.62
N TYR A 22 7.57 13.39 8.65
CA TYR A 22 8.07 13.67 9.99
C TYR A 22 8.93 12.53 10.51
N PHE A 23 8.47 11.29 10.39
CA PHE A 23 9.21 10.11 10.83
C PHE A 23 10.57 10.03 10.14
N VAL A 24 10.63 10.06 8.80
CA VAL A 24 11.91 10.00 8.05
C VAL A 24 12.83 11.19 8.36
N SER A 25 12.27 12.36 8.68
CA SER A 25 13.07 13.53 9.06
C SER A 25 13.72 13.41 10.44
N VAL A 26 13.09 12.67 11.36
CA VAL A 26 13.58 12.48 12.74
C VAL A 26 14.40 11.21 12.87
N THR A 27 14.01 10.15 12.18
CA THR A 27 14.67 8.85 12.19
C THR A 27 15.22 8.54 10.81
N SER A 28 16.55 8.43 10.72
CA SER A 28 17.18 7.99 9.47
C SER A 28 16.68 6.58 9.11
N PRO A 29 16.18 6.36 7.88
CA PRO A 29 15.88 5.02 7.39
C PRO A 29 17.17 4.24 7.12
N PHE A 30 18.33 4.89 7.15
CA PHE A 30 19.62 4.26 7.00
C PHE A 30 20.28 3.97 8.35
N ASP A 31 21.07 2.91 8.39
CA ASP A 31 21.95 2.57 9.49
C ASP A 31 23.21 3.40 9.38
N ASN A 32 23.22 4.53 10.09
CA ASN A 32 24.34 5.48 10.08
C ASN A 32 25.65 4.84 10.55
N ALA A 33 25.61 3.82 11.42
CA ALA A 33 26.82 3.15 11.91
C ALA A 33 27.45 2.31 10.79
N LYS A 34 26.65 1.52 10.06
CA LYS A 34 27.13 0.75 8.90
C LYS A 34 27.62 1.66 7.78
N LEU A 35 26.92 2.76 7.53
CA LEU A 35 27.36 3.74 6.53
C LEU A 35 28.69 4.38 6.93
N GLN A 36 28.84 4.77 8.20
CA GLN A 36 30.08 5.36 8.68
C GLN A 36 31.26 4.37 8.62
N GLU A 37 31.07 3.11 9.03
CA GLU A 37 32.10 2.06 8.87
C GLU A 37 32.53 1.91 7.42
N TYR A 38 31.58 1.95 6.49
CA TYR A 38 31.87 1.85 5.07
C TYR A 38 32.62 3.09 4.53
N ILE A 39 32.26 4.29 4.98
CA ILE A 39 32.94 5.55 4.62
C ILE A 39 34.39 5.53 5.13
N GLU A 40 34.61 5.14 6.39
CA GLU A 40 35.93 5.05 6.99
C GLU A 40 36.81 4.00 6.30
N LYS A 41 36.25 2.84 5.97
CA LYS A 41 36.96 1.77 5.25
C LYS A 41 37.43 2.18 3.86
N ASN A 42 36.70 3.09 3.20
CA ASN A 42 37.04 3.58 1.86
C ASN A 42 37.81 4.91 1.89
N GLU A 43 38.33 5.32 3.06
CA GLU A 43 39.16 6.53 3.25
C GLU A 43 38.51 7.83 2.73
N ILE A 44 37.18 7.93 2.77
CA ILE A 44 36.47 9.10 2.26
C ILE A 44 36.62 10.26 3.25
N ALA A 45 37.33 11.31 2.84
CA ALA A 45 37.41 12.54 3.62
C ALA A 45 36.05 13.25 3.66
N GLN A 46 35.67 13.81 4.82
CA GLN A 46 34.37 14.49 5.04
C GLN A 46 34.11 15.68 4.10
N THR A 47 35.12 16.18 3.38
CA THR A 47 35.03 17.35 2.48
C THR A 47 35.02 16.98 0.99
N ASP A 48 34.99 15.70 0.65
CA ASP A 48 35.08 15.22 -0.74
C ASP A 48 33.72 14.76 -1.26
N ASP A 49 32.85 15.74 -1.55
CA ASP A 49 31.49 15.52 -2.06
C ASP A 49 31.47 14.73 -3.38
N GLU A 50 32.53 14.83 -4.18
CA GLU A 50 32.67 14.12 -5.45
C GLU A 50 32.90 12.62 -5.23
N ASN A 51 33.79 12.26 -4.30
CA ASN A 51 34.01 10.87 -3.90
C ASN A 51 32.81 10.27 -3.17
N LEU A 52 32.10 11.05 -2.36
CA LEU A 52 30.87 10.59 -1.71
C LEU A 52 29.78 10.22 -2.74
N ASN A 53 29.57 11.05 -3.76
CA ASN A 53 28.58 10.79 -4.81
C ASN A 53 28.94 9.59 -5.69
N ASN A 54 30.22 9.41 -6.01
CA ASN A 54 30.69 8.25 -6.77
C ASN A 54 30.41 6.95 -6.01
N ILE A 55 30.61 6.96 -4.69
CA ILE A 55 30.39 5.79 -3.85
C ILE A 55 28.91 5.50 -3.60
N ILE A 56 28.08 6.53 -3.44
CA ILE A 56 26.62 6.34 -3.43
C ILE A 56 26.16 5.73 -4.75
N SER A 57 26.71 6.20 -5.88
CA SER A 57 26.41 5.66 -7.21
C SER A 57 26.87 4.21 -7.34
N GLU A 58 28.04 3.87 -6.81
CA GLU A 58 28.56 2.50 -6.78
C GLU A 58 27.69 1.59 -5.90
N LEU A 59 27.31 2.02 -4.69
CA LEU A 59 26.41 1.27 -3.81
C LEU A 59 25.04 1.01 -4.44
N ILE A 60 24.54 1.95 -5.25
CA ILE A 60 23.31 1.79 -6.03
C ILE A 60 23.55 0.82 -7.19
N GLN A 61 24.63 0.96 -7.95
CA GLN A 61 24.96 0.08 -9.09
C GLN A 61 25.25 -1.37 -8.67
N GLU A 62 25.91 -1.55 -7.53
CA GLU A 62 26.19 -2.85 -6.94
C GLU A 62 24.98 -3.45 -6.21
N ASN A 63 23.86 -2.72 -6.15
CA ASN A 63 22.61 -3.17 -5.51
C ASN A 63 22.77 -3.54 -4.03
N LYS A 64 23.70 -2.88 -3.35
CA LYS A 64 23.99 -3.09 -1.92
C LYS A 64 23.21 -2.13 -1.02
N SER A 65 22.42 -1.22 -1.59
CA SER A 65 21.70 -0.17 -0.84
C SER A 65 20.80 -0.73 0.26
N ILE A 66 20.18 -1.90 0.04
CA ILE A 66 19.28 -2.57 1.00
C ILE A 66 20.02 -2.98 2.29
N TYR A 67 21.31 -3.32 2.20
CA TYR A 67 22.12 -3.75 3.35
C TYR A 67 22.25 -2.66 4.42
N TYR A 68 22.18 -1.39 3.99
CA TYR A 68 22.33 -0.20 4.83
C TYR A 68 21.00 0.32 5.37
N PHE A 69 19.88 -0.36 5.11
CA PHE A 69 18.61 0.01 5.74
C PHE A 69 18.59 -0.39 7.22
N SER A 70 18.09 0.53 8.04
CA SER A 70 17.83 0.30 9.46
C SER A 70 16.44 -0.29 9.67
N ASN A 71 16.14 -0.72 10.91
CA ASN A 71 14.78 -1.14 11.28
C ASN A 71 13.73 -0.03 11.07
N ASN A 72 14.15 1.24 11.07
CA ASN A 72 13.27 2.37 10.79
C ASN A 72 12.82 2.39 9.33
N ALA A 73 13.62 1.86 8.39
CA ALA A 73 13.20 1.74 6.99
C ALA A 73 11.96 0.86 6.84
N PHE A 74 11.84 -0.21 7.64
CA PHE A 74 10.66 -1.08 7.62
C PHE A 74 9.41 -0.37 8.13
N ILE A 75 9.55 0.46 9.17
CA ILE A 75 8.44 1.28 9.68
C ILE A 75 8.02 2.32 8.62
N ALA A 76 9.00 3.00 8.01
CA ALA A 76 8.75 3.95 6.94
C ALA A 76 8.05 3.27 5.75
N PHE A 77 8.50 2.08 5.36
CA PHE A 77 7.88 1.25 4.33
C PHE A 77 6.40 0.99 4.59
N ILE A 78 6.03 0.61 5.82
CA ILE A 78 4.62 0.39 6.20
C ILE A 78 3.82 1.69 6.07
N ILE A 79 4.34 2.80 6.60
CA ILE A 79 3.65 4.09 6.56
C ILE A 79 3.41 4.51 5.11
N PHE A 80 4.45 4.49 4.25
CA PHE A 80 4.31 4.87 2.85
C PHE A 80 3.44 3.90 2.04
N THR A 81 3.42 2.61 2.40
CA THR A 81 2.46 1.65 1.81
C THR A 81 1.02 2.07 2.09
N LEU A 82 0.71 2.46 3.32
CA LEU A 82 -0.63 2.93 3.69
C LEU A 82 -0.98 4.26 3.01
N VAL A 83 0.00 5.17 2.87
CA VAL A 83 -0.16 6.43 2.13
C VAL A 83 -0.56 6.15 0.68
N ILE A 84 0.23 5.36 -0.04
CA ILE A 84 -0.05 5.02 -1.46
C ILE A 84 -1.40 4.31 -1.56
N THR A 85 -1.71 3.42 -0.62
CA THR A 85 -3.02 2.73 -0.57
C THR A 85 -4.18 3.72 -0.48
N CYS A 86 -4.09 4.72 0.40
CA CYS A 86 -5.14 5.73 0.56
C CYS A 86 -5.33 6.55 -0.72
N PHE A 87 -4.24 7.05 -1.30
CA PHE A 87 -4.31 7.87 -2.52
C PHE A 87 -4.77 7.07 -3.73
N ALA A 88 -4.30 5.84 -3.90
CA ALA A 88 -4.75 4.95 -4.96
C ALA A 88 -6.22 4.55 -4.80
N ALA A 89 -6.70 4.30 -3.57
CA ALA A 89 -8.11 4.04 -3.30
C ALA A 89 -8.99 5.26 -3.63
N VAL A 90 -8.54 6.47 -3.29
CA VAL A 90 -9.21 7.71 -3.70
C VAL A 90 -9.26 7.83 -5.22
N GLY A 91 -8.15 7.57 -5.91
CA GLY A 91 -8.09 7.55 -7.37
C GLY A 91 -9.07 6.55 -7.98
N HIS A 92 -9.13 5.33 -7.44
CA HIS A 92 -10.08 4.31 -7.89
C HIS A 92 -11.54 4.75 -7.70
N LEU A 93 -11.88 5.32 -6.54
CA LEU A 93 -13.23 5.84 -6.30
C LEU A 93 -13.59 6.98 -7.27
N PHE A 94 -12.64 7.85 -7.61
CA PHE A 94 -12.85 8.90 -8.61
C PHE A 94 -13.07 8.34 -10.01
N ILE A 95 -12.23 7.39 -10.44
CA ILE A 95 -12.37 6.70 -11.73
C ILE A 95 -13.73 6.01 -11.79
N ASP A 96 -14.12 5.27 -10.74
CA ASP A 96 -15.39 4.57 -10.71
C ASP A 96 -16.56 5.54 -10.93
N LYS A 97 -16.52 6.71 -10.28
CA LYS A 97 -17.56 7.71 -10.43
C LYS A 97 -17.55 8.43 -11.79
N LEU A 98 -16.38 8.60 -12.40
CA LEU A 98 -16.26 9.25 -13.71
C LEU A 98 -16.71 8.34 -14.86
N PHE A 99 -16.35 7.05 -14.79
CA PHE A 99 -16.62 6.09 -15.88
C PHE A 99 -17.93 5.31 -15.70
N PHE A 100 -18.38 5.03 -14.47
CA PHE A 100 -19.63 4.29 -14.22
C PHE A 100 -20.77 5.19 -13.75
N ARG A 101 -20.75 6.45 -14.22
CA ARG A 101 -21.51 7.61 -13.72
C ARG A 101 -23.04 7.40 -13.54
N GLU A 102 -23.64 6.34 -14.08
CA GLU A 102 -25.07 6.01 -13.90
C GLU A 102 -25.42 4.50 -13.81
N PHE A 103 -24.47 3.55 -13.78
CA PHE A 103 -24.81 2.12 -13.80
C PHE A 103 -24.86 1.50 -12.38
N TYR A 104 -25.97 1.75 -11.68
CA TYR A 104 -26.58 0.96 -10.59
C TYR A 104 -25.77 0.52 -9.35
N GLU A 105 -24.44 0.58 -9.31
CA GLU A 105 -23.63 0.09 -8.19
C GLU A 105 -22.95 1.21 -7.42
N THR A 106 -23.14 1.21 -6.09
CA THR A 106 -22.40 2.10 -5.19
C THR A 106 -20.92 1.71 -5.16
N ALA A 107 -20.04 2.66 -5.49
CA ALA A 107 -18.59 2.47 -5.40
C ALA A 107 -18.17 1.87 -4.05
N SER A 108 -17.58 0.68 -4.08
CA SER A 108 -17.22 -0.07 -2.87
C SER A 108 -15.86 0.38 -2.35
N ILE A 109 -15.86 0.98 -1.15
CA ILE A 109 -14.62 1.39 -0.46
C ILE A 109 -13.67 0.21 -0.23
N TYR A 110 -14.22 -0.99 -0.03
CA TYR A 110 -13.44 -2.20 0.18
C TYR A 110 -12.66 -2.60 -1.08
N ILE A 111 -13.30 -2.55 -2.26
CA ILE A 111 -12.65 -2.85 -3.53
C ILE A 111 -11.55 -1.81 -3.80
N ALA A 112 -11.86 -0.52 -3.58
CA ALA A 112 -10.89 0.56 -3.75
C ALA A 112 -9.65 0.39 -2.85
N LEU A 113 -9.84 0.04 -1.56
CA LEU A 113 -8.74 -0.19 -0.63
C LEU A 113 -7.90 -1.42 -1.01
N ARG A 114 -8.54 -2.53 -1.40
CA ARG A 114 -7.83 -3.72 -1.89
C ARG A 114 -6.96 -3.39 -3.09
N ARG A 115 -7.52 -2.70 -4.09
CA ARG A 115 -6.79 -2.27 -5.29
C ARG A 115 -5.66 -1.30 -4.94
N GLY A 116 -5.91 -0.36 -4.04
CA GLY A 116 -4.89 0.56 -3.55
C GLY A 116 -3.71 -0.15 -2.88
N LEU A 117 -3.99 -1.17 -2.04
CA LEU A 117 -2.96 -1.95 -1.39
C LEU A 117 -2.12 -2.77 -2.39
N LEU A 118 -2.76 -3.40 -3.37
CA LEU A 118 -2.04 -4.12 -4.43
C LEU A 118 -1.14 -3.19 -5.24
N ILE A 119 -1.62 -1.98 -5.56
CA ILE A 119 -0.82 -0.96 -6.24
C ILE A 119 0.39 -0.58 -5.38
N ALA A 120 0.18 -0.32 -4.08
CA ALA A 120 1.25 0.03 -3.16
C ALA A 120 2.30 -1.09 -3.05
N LEU A 121 1.86 -2.33 -2.87
CA LEU A 121 2.76 -3.49 -2.80
C LEU A 121 3.51 -3.72 -4.12
N SER A 122 2.84 -3.55 -5.27
CA SER A 122 3.48 -3.69 -6.58
C SER A 122 4.54 -2.61 -6.82
N PHE A 123 4.24 -1.36 -6.43
CA PHE A 123 5.17 -0.25 -6.50
C PHE A 123 6.42 -0.50 -5.64
N PHE A 124 6.21 -0.94 -4.40
CA PHE A 124 7.31 -1.27 -3.51
C PHE A 124 8.09 -2.52 -3.91
N ALA A 125 7.43 -3.53 -4.48
CA ALA A 125 8.10 -4.68 -5.06
C ALA A 125 8.99 -4.26 -6.24
N ALA A 126 8.52 -3.34 -7.10
CA ALA A 126 9.33 -2.80 -8.19
C ALA A 126 10.55 -2.03 -7.67
N ILE A 127 10.40 -1.22 -6.61
CA ILE A 127 11.52 -0.55 -5.94
C ILE A 127 12.49 -1.58 -5.36
N TYR A 128 12.00 -2.57 -4.63
CA TYR A 128 12.83 -3.61 -4.03
C TYR A 128 13.64 -4.36 -5.09
N LEU A 129 13.00 -4.79 -6.19
CA LEU A 129 13.67 -5.46 -7.31
C LEU A 129 14.71 -4.56 -7.98
N SER A 130 14.41 -3.27 -8.14
CA SER A 130 15.36 -2.30 -8.68
C SER A 130 16.56 -2.07 -7.75
N LEU A 131 16.39 -2.24 -6.44
CA LEU A 131 17.45 -2.04 -5.45
C LEU A 131 18.22 -3.32 -5.11
N SER A 132 17.64 -4.50 -5.33
CA SER A 132 18.28 -5.79 -5.04
C SER A 132 19.17 -6.28 -6.18
N GLY A 133 19.03 -5.69 -7.38
CA GLY A 133 19.87 -6.04 -8.53
C GLY A 133 19.65 -7.43 -9.07
N SER A 134 18.55 -8.05 -8.69
CA SER A 134 18.57 -9.49 -8.51
C SER A 134 18.16 -10.28 -9.75
N PRO A 135 18.71 -11.50 -9.93
CA PRO A 135 18.28 -12.47 -10.93
C PRO A 135 16.77 -12.72 -10.97
N THR A 136 16.33 -13.27 -12.10
CA THR A 136 14.94 -13.66 -12.44
C THR A 136 14.16 -14.35 -11.31
N LEU A 137 14.83 -15.06 -10.39
CA LEU A 137 14.20 -15.75 -9.26
C LEU A 137 13.57 -14.81 -8.22
N GLU A 138 14.21 -13.67 -7.89
CA GLU A 138 13.60 -12.71 -6.95
C GLU A 138 12.39 -12.03 -7.57
N ILE A 139 12.43 -11.75 -8.88
CA ILE A 139 11.28 -11.22 -9.63
C ILE A 139 10.11 -12.21 -9.55
N ILE A 140 10.37 -13.50 -9.83
CA ILE A 140 9.35 -14.56 -9.74
C ILE A 140 8.77 -14.63 -8.33
N PHE A 141 9.61 -14.55 -7.29
CA PHE A 141 9.18 -14.62 -5.91
C PHE A 141 8.33 -13.41 -5.50
N SER A 142 8.74 -12.19 -5.86
CA SER A 142 7.95 -10.97 -5.61
C SER A 142 6.60 -11.01 -6.30
N VAL A 143 6.53 -11.45 -7.56
CA VAL A 143 5.27 -11.63 -8.29
C VAL A 143 4.40 -12.71 -7.64
N ALA A 144 4.99 -13.84 -7.24
CA ALA A 144 4.28 -14.91 -6.56
C ALA A 144 3.67 -14.44 -5.22
N ILE A 145 4.37 -13.60 -4.45
CA ILE A 145 3.83 -12.99 -3.23
C ILE A 145 2.63 -12.11 -3.53
N ILE A 146 2.69 -11.25 -4.55
CA ILE A 146 1.57 -10.38 -4.92
C ILE A 146 0.35 -11.22 -5.31
N ILE A 147 0.55 -12.28 -6.10
CA ILE A 147 -0.51 -13.22 -6.49
C ILE A 147 -1.08 -13.94 -5.26
N ALA A 148 -0.23 -14.41 -4.34
CA ALA A 148 -0.67 -15.09 -3.12
C ALA A 148 -1.51 -14.15 -2.24
N ILE A 149 -1.10 -12.89 -2.10
CA ILE A 149 -1.88 -11.87 -1.38
C ILE A 149 -3.25 -11.67 -2.06
N GLU A 150 -3.29 -11.53 -3.39
CA GLU A 150 -4.54 -11.36 -4.13
C GLU A 150 -5.48 -12.58 -4.00
N LEU A 151 -4.92 -13.80 -4.00
CA LEU A 151 -5.66 -15.03 -3.76
C LEU A 151 -6.22 -15.08 -2.33
N LEU A 152 -5.41 -14.71 -1.32
CA LEU A 152 -5.87 -14.61 0.07
C LEU A 152 -7.05 -13.63 0.20
N PHE A 153 -6.95 -12.45 -0.45
CA PHE A 153 -8.06 -11.49 -0.48
C PHE A 153 -9.32 -12.08 -1.12
N THR A 154 -9.17 -12.79 -2.23
CA THR A 154 -10.29 -13.39 -2.96
C THR A 154 -10.97 -14.49 -2.13
N ILE A 155 -10.20 -15.40 -1.53
CA ILE A 155 -10.73 -16.56 -0.81
C ILE A 155 -11.34 -16.13 0.53
N PHE A 156 -10.62 -15.35 1.34
CA PHE A 156 -11.02 -15.10 2.72
C PHE A 156 -11.98 -13.94 2.91
N LEU A 157 -11.96 -12.94 2.02
CA LEU A 157 -12.75 -11.72 2.22
C LEU A 157 -13.95 -11.62 1.29
N GLN A 158 -14.01 -12.34 0.17
CA GLN A 158 -15.15 -12.30 -0.76
C GLN A 158 -16.25 -13.31 -0.40
N GLU A 159 -15.89 -14.50 0.09
CA GLU A 159 -16.82 -15.55 0.50
C GLU A 159 -17.76 -15.18 1.66
N PRO A 160 -17.30 -14.59 2.78
CA PRO A 160 -18.19 -14.32 3.91
C PRO A 160 -19.18 -13.17 3.63
N LEU A 161 -18.80 -12.17 2.83
CA LEU A 161 -19.66 -11.02 2.52
C LEU A 161 -20.81 -11.37 1.58
N SER A 162 -20.57 -12.20 0.56
CA SER A 162 -21.62 -12.65 -0.36
C SER A 162 -22.68 -13.50 0.37
N LYS A 163 -22.27 -14.37 1.29
CA LYS A 163 -23.18 -15.19 2.12
C LYS A 163 -24.01 -14.34 3.10
N LEU A 164 -23.46 -13.25 3.64
CA LEU A 164 -24.16 -12.35 4.57
C LEU A 164 -25.26 -11.51 3.90
N PHE A 165 -25.01 -11.03 2.67
CA PHE A 165 -26.01 -10.27 1.91
C PHE A 165 -27.19 -11.15 1.46
N VAL A 166 -26.93 -12.40 1.06
CA VAL A 166 -28.01 -13.34 0.66
C VAL A 166 -28.91 -13.70 1.84
N THR A 167 -28.35 -13.88 3.04
CA THR A 167 -29.14 -14.20 4.24
C THR A 167 -30.00 -13.02 4.72
N HIS A 168 -29.51 -11.78 4.60
CA HIS A 168 -30.30 -10.60 4.96
C HIS A 168 -31.46 -10.33 4.01
N HIS A 169 -31.30 -10.51 2.69
CA HIS A 169 -32.41 -10.34 1.75
C HIS A 169 -33.49 -11.41 1.90
N LYS A 170 -33.12 -12.65 2.20
CA LYS A 170 -34.10 -13.72 2.44
C LYS A 170 -34.95 -13.44 3.69
N LYS A 171 -34.34 -12.89 4.75
CA LYS A 171 -35.04 -12.58 6.01
C LYS A 171 -36.05 -11.42 5.89
N ILE A 172 -35.81 -10.48 4.97
CA ILE A 172 -36.73 -9.36 4.67
C ILE A 172 -37.90 -9.84 3.81
N ALA A 173 -37.68 -10.81 2.92
CA ALA A 173 -38.75 -11.40 2.10
C ALA A 173 -39.69 -12.31 2.91
N GLU A 174 -39.21 -12.90 4.01
CA GLU A 174 -39.99 -13.80 4.88
C GLU A 174 -40.64 -13.09 6.08
N THR A 175 -40.48 -11.76 6.24
CA THR A 175 -41.21 -11.04 7.28
C THR A 175 -42.64 -10.81 6.80
N PRO A 176 -43.67 -11.45 7.39
CA PRO A 176 -45.04 -11.25 6.96
C PRO A 176 -45.40 -9.78 7.15
N SER A 177 -46.01 -9.19 6.13
CA SER A 177 -46.64 -7.87 6.21
C SER A 177 -47.61 -7.90 7.39
N ALA A 178 -47.27 -7.21 8.48
CA ALA A 178 -48.16 -6.99 9.62
C ALA A 178 -49.40 -6.14 9.25
N LEU A 179 -49.58 -5.81 7.96
CA LEU A 179 -50.75 -5.11 7.45
C LEU A 179 -51.93 -6.04 7.16
N ASP A 180 -51.73 -7.35 6.98
CA ASP A 180 -52.83 -8.27 6.63
C ASP A 180 -53.65 -8.73 7.85
N SER A 181 -53.22 -8.45 9.09
CA SER A 181 -53.98 -8.79 10.30
C SER A 181 -54.86 -7.65 10.85
N ALA A 182 -54.92 -6.50 10.17
CA ALA A 182 -55.73 -5.35 10.58
C ALA A 182 -57.05 -5.19 9.78
N VAL A 183 -57.36 -6.12 8.87
CA VAL A 183 -58.62 -6.15 8.11
C VAL A 183 -59.30 -7.50 8.34
N SER A 184 -59.83 -7.69 9.55
CA SER A 184 -60.84 -8.70 9.89
C SER A 184 -61.58 -8.28 11.15
#